data_AF-A0A6A6B412-F1
#
_entry.id   AF-A0A6A6B412-F1
#
_cell.length_a   1.000
_cell.length_b   1.000
_cell.length_c   1.000
_cell.angle_alpha   90.00
_cell.angle_beta   90.00
_cell.angle_gamma   90.00
#
_symmetry.space_group_name_H-M   'P 1'
#
loop_
_entity.id
_entity.type
_entity.pdbx_description
1 polymer ?
#
loop_
_entity_poly.entity_id
_entity_poly.type
_entity_poly.pdbx_seq_one_letter_code
_entity_poly.pdbx_strand_id
1 'polypeptide(L)'
;MERGIFGSIKHKLSRKESKGASSSPASSRLSRTFSFKSTTSNSQQQQNNPFTSSAPATRRPDRPGMNAFTTPSTEPPPAYSPTPQSSNAAATTATPLNMANASVTPSDDRYAFLSSFDTIFLIDDSGSMAGRSWRETGKALEAITPICTAHDADGIDIFFLNHPDNQYYHNVTLPSTVTEIFSTVRPMGGTPTGQRLNQILKPYLARVIADPDNTKPLNIIVITDGEPSDDVESVIINAAKKLDKCDAPAWQVGIQFFQVGREPGAKEHLKQLDDELAQLAGEDDLRDIVDTVPFTGADDTELTGEGILKVVLGAVNRRLDRKKSKDLYR
;
A
#
# COMPACT_ATOMS: atom_id res chain seq x y z
N MET A 1 -46.60 -43.02 -27.62
CA MET A 1 -45.56 -42.11 -27.08
C MET A 1 -46.18 -41.39 -25.90
N GLU A 2 -46.40 -42.14 -24.83
CA GLU A 2 -45.53 -42.25 -23.64
C GLU A 2 -45.82 -41.13 -22.62
N ARG A 3 -46.63 -41.49 -21.64
CA ARG A 3 -46.72 -40.87 -20.31
C ARG A 3 -46.48 -42.00 -19.31
N GLY A 4 -45.60 -41.75 -18.33
CA GLY A 4 -45.22 -42.73 -17.30
C GLY A 4 -46.33 -43.03 -16.30
N ILE A 5 -46.02 -43.89 -15.32
CA ILE A 5 -45.95 -43.66 -13.86
C ILE A 5 -45.63 -45.03 -13.19
N PHE A 6 -44.97 -44.98 -12.02
CA PHE A 6 -44.88 -45.98 -10.93
C PHE A 6 -43.65 -46.90 -10.88
N GLY A 7 -42.62 -46.43 -10.18
CA GLY A 7 -41.73 -47.25 -9.36
C GLY A 7 -41.91 -46.86 -7.89
N SER A 8 -42.17 -47.84 -7.02
CA SER A 8 -42.51 -47.62 -5.61
C SER A 8 -41.70 -48.57 -4.70
N ILE A 9 -41.22 -47.97 -3.59
CA ILE A 9 -40.94 -48.50 -2.24
C ILE A 9 -39.74 -49.45 -1.96
N LYS A 10 -38.76 -48.97 -1.15
CA LYS A 10 -38.55 -49.27 0.31
C LYS A 10 -37.07 -49.13 0.71
N HIS A 11 -36.74 -48.13 1.55
CA HIS A 11 -35.52 -48.15 2.38
C HIS A 11 -35.89 -48.17 3.87
N LYS A 12 -35.20 -49.07 4.60
CA LYS A 12 -35.33 -49.36 6.03
C LYS A 12 -34.75 -48.24 6.89
N LEU A 13 -35.50 -47.89 7.94
CA LEU A 13 -35.03 -47.15 9.11
C LEU A 13 -34.43 -48.12 10.14
N SER A 14 -33.32 -47.75 10.78
CA SER A 14 -32.90 -48.30 12.07
C SER A 14 -32.40 -47.17 12.96
N ARG A 15 -33.05 -47.04 14.11
CA ARG A 15 -32.83 -46.06 15.19
C ARG A 15 -32.23 -46.82 16.36
N LYS A 16 -31.19 -46.27 17.00
CA LYS A 16 -30.83 -46.68 18.37
C LYS A 16 -30.19 -45.53 19.14
N GLU A 17 -30.91 -45.06 20.15
CA GLU A 17 -30.45 -44.23 21.25
C GLU A 17 -29.74 -45.10 22.30
N SER A 18 -28.73 -44.54 23.00
CA SER A 18 -28.54 -44.80 24.44
C SER A 18 -27.68 -43.72 25.11
N LYS A 19 -28.01 -43.50 26.38
CA LYS A 19 -27.68 -42.39 27.29
C LYS A 19 -26.24 -42.39 27.83
N GLY A 20 -25.88 -41.26 28.46
CA GLY A 20 -24.54 -40.94 28.97
C GLY A 20 -24.20 -41.42 30.38
N ALA A 21 -23.01 -41.00 30.85
CA ALA A 21 -22.63 -40.84 32.26
C ALA A 21 -21.24 -40.15 32.36
N SER A 22 -21.10 -39.37 33.43
CA SER A 22 -19.98 -38.53 33.89
C SER A 22 -18.73 -39.26 34.36
N SER A 23 -17.55 -38.62 34.26
CA SER A 23 -16.60 -38.37 35.39
C SER A 23 -15.24 -37.85 34.89
N SER A 24 -14.69 -36.83 35.56
CA SER A 24 -13.26 -36.49 35.57
C SER A 24 -12.54 -37.35 36.63
N PRO A 25 -11.19 -37.54 36.61
CA PRO A 25 -10.28 -36.48 37.09
C PRO A 25 -8.85 -36.42 36.47
N ALA A 26 -8.22 -35.25 36.68
CA ALA A 26 -6.83 -34.98 37.08
C ALA A 26 -5.60 -35.39 36.22
N SER A 27 -4.83 -34.34 35.89
CA SER A 27 -3.36 -34.17 36.08
C SER A 27 -2.35 -34.95 35.22
N SER A 28 -1.58 -34.22 34.39
CA SER A 28 -0.18 -33.88 34.72
C SER A 28 0.49 -33.05 33.61
N ARG A 29 1.09 -31.93 34.03
CA ARG A 29 2.00 -31.08 33.24
C ARG A 29 3.38 -31.75 33.19
N LEU A 30 4.03 -31.74 32.03
CA LEU A 30 5.47 -31.96 31.91
C LEU A 30 6.10 -30.80 31.14
N SER A 31 6.72 -29.91 31.90
CA SER A 31 7.68 -28.91 31.45
C SER A 31 9.03 -29.57 31.15
N ARG A 32 9.57 -29.39 29.94
CA ARG A 32 10.97 -29.71 29.63
C ARG A 32 11.82 -28.45 29.74
N THR A 33 12.59 -28.40 30.82
CA THR A 33 13.72 -27.50 31.03
C THR A 33 14.97 -28.20 30.52
N PHE A 34 15.72 -27.60 29.59
CA PHE A 34 17.07 -28.04 29.27
C PHE A 34 18.07 -27.03 29.84
N SER A 35 18.89 -27.55 30.74
CA SER A 35 19.92 -26.85 31.50
C SER A 35 21.24 -26.85 30.75
N PHE A 36 21.93 -25.71 30.82
CA PHE A 36 23.25 -25.45 30.28
C PHE A 36 24.32 -26.19 31.10
N LYS A 37 25.31 -26.79 30.44
CA LYS A 37 26.56 -27.22 31.07
C LYS A 37 27.73 -26.49 30.42
N SER A 38 28.39 -25.65 31.22
CA SER A 38 29.71 -25.10 30.96
C SER A 38 30.77 -26.19 31.14
N THR A 39 31.75 -26.24 30.24
CA THR A 39 33.06 -26.84 30.55
C THR A 39 34.14 -25.87 30.12
N THR A 40 34.98 -25.49 31.07
CA THR A 40 36.18 -24.67 30.87
C THR A 40 37.35 -25.63 30.68
N SER A 41 38.15 -25.42 29.62
CA SER A 41 39.55 -25.83 29.60
C SER A 41 40.36 -24.81 28.81
N ASN A 42 41.48 -24.45 29.41
CA ASN A 42 42.40 -23.41 29.02
C ASN A 42 43.60 -24.07 28.33
N SER A 43 43.99 -23.60 27.15
CA SER A 43 45.34 -23.79 26.62
C SER A 43 45.65 -22.75 25.53
N GLN A 44 46.80 -22.12 25.71
CA GLN A 44 47.39 -21.05 24.92
C GLN A 44 47.71 -21.48 23.48
N GLN A 45 47.65 -20.51 22.55
CA GLN A 45 48.73 -20.06 21.65
C GLN A 45 48.29 -19.81 20.19
N GLN A 46 48.87 -18.71 19.69
CA GLN A 46 49.10 -18.31 18.30
C GLN A 46 48.03 -17.43 17.62
N GLN A 47 48.47 -16.17 17.52
CA GLN A 47 47.98 -15.06 16.73
C GLN A 47 48.02 -15.40 15.23
N ASN A 48 46.99 -14.98 14.48
CA ASN A 48 47.11 -14.63 13.06
C ASN A 48 45.91 -13.74 12.66
N ASN A 49 46.10 -12.43 12.70
CA ASN A 49 45.19 -11.43 12.12
C ASN A 49 45.59 -11.18 10.66
N PRO A 50 44.71 -11.34 9.66
CA PRO A 50 45.02 -11.10 8.27
C PRO A 50 44.48 -9.75 7.79
N PHE A 51 44.99 -8.63 8.33
CA PHE A 51 44.78 -7.29 7.74
C PHE A 51 45.99 -6.40 8.04
N THR A 52 47.04 -6.52 7.23
CA THR A 52 48.06 -5.49 7.09
C THR A 52 48.32 -5.25 5.62
N SER A 53 47.83 -4.12 5.10
CA SER A 53 48.29 -3.56 3.83
C SER A 53 48.80 -2.15 4.11
N SER A 54 50.12 -2.01 4.04
CA SER A 54 50.86 -0.76 4.11
C SER A 54 50.66 0.03 2.81
N ALA A 55 50.05 1.22 2.90
CA ALA A 55 50.05 2.19 1.81
C ALA A 55 51.32 3.08 1.88
N PRO A 56 52.03 3.33 0.77
CA PRO A 56 53.19 4.23 0.77
C PRO A 56 52.77 5.71 0.72
N ALA A 57 53.57 6.56 1.37
CA ALA A 57 53.39 8.01 1.41
C ALA A 57 53.62 8.67 0.05
N THR A 58 52.65 9.47 -0.41
CA THR A 58 52.79 10.30 -1.61
C THR A 58 53.61 11.56 -1.32
N ARG A 59 54.70 11.67 -2.10
CA ARG A 59 55.71 12.73 -2.09
C ARG A 59 55.16 13.97 -2.81
N ARG A 60 55.12 15.11 -2.11
CA ARG A 60 54.83 16.45 -2.68
C ARG A 60 56.07 16.98 -3.42
N PRO A 61 55.96 17.57 -4.62
CA PRO A 61 57.08 18.26 -5.24
C PRO A 61 57.17 19.72 -4.73
N ASP A 62 58.39 20.09 -4.32
CA ASP A 62 58.83 21.45 -4.03
C ASP A 62 58.75 22.34 -5.29
N ARG A 63 58.28 23.57 -5.13
CA ARG A 63 58.47 24.65 -6.10
C ARG A 63 59.01 25.88 -5.36
N PRO A 64 60.27 26.29 -5.60
CA PRO A 64 60.85 27.46 -4.96
C PRO A 64 60.51 28.74 -5.75
N GLY A 65 60.12 29.80 -5.04
CA GLY A 65 60.02 31.13 -5.64
C GLY A 65 59.16 32.12 -4.85
N MET A 66 59.84 33.02 -4.14
CA MET A 66 59.41 34.33 -3.61
C MET A 66 58.76 34.38 -2.21
N ASN A 67 59.62 34.75 -1.26
CA ASN A 67 59.30 35.30 0.07
C ASN A 67 58.79 36.74 -0.05
N ALA A 68 57.90 37.16 0.87
CA ALA A 68 57.88 38.52 1.40
C ALA A 68 57.11 38.62 2.75
N PHE A 69 57.88 38.58 3.84
CA PHE A 69 57.83 39.49 5.01
C PHE A 69 56.46 39.93 5.61
N THR A 70 56.13 39.35 6.78
CA THR A 70 55.66 39.97 8.05
C THR A 70 54.63 41.14 8.08
N THR A 71 53.44 40.81 8.63
CA THR A 71 52.60 41.50 9.67
C THR A 71 51.87 42.83 9.34
N PRO A 72 50.89 43.29 10.17
CA PRO A 72 49.53 42.77 10.40
C PRO A 72 48.45 43.90 10.28
N SER A 73 47.17 43.58 10.57
CA SER A 73 46.08 44.49 11.02
C SER A 73 44.96 44.81 10.01
N THR A 74 43.75 44.35 10.35
CA THR A 74 42.44 45.03 10.24
C THR A 74 42.31 46.17 9.23
N GLU A 75 41.63 45.89 8.10
CA GLU A 75 40.96 46.90 7.29
C GLU A 75 39.63 46.33 6.75
N PRO A 76 38.49 47.02 6.89
CA PRO A 76 37.21 46.57 6.34
C PRO A 76 37.13 46.79 4.82
N PRO A 77 36.27 46.04 4.10
CA PRO A 77 36.22 46.12 2.63
C PRO A 77 35.63 47.46 2.13
N PRO A 78 35.99 47.91 0.91
CA PRO A 78 35.55 49.19 0.37
C PRO A 78 34.05 49.21 0.01
N ALA A 79 33.43 50.38 0.17
CA ALA A 79 32.03 50.67 -0.11
C ALA A 79 31.74 50.79 -1.62
N TYR A 80 30.58 50.29 -2.04
CA TYR A 80 30.08 50.40 -3.42
C TYR A 80 29.78 51.86 -3.81
N SER A 81 30.25 52.25 -4.99
CA SER A 81 29.92 53.54 -5.63
C SER A 81 28.77 53.37 -6.64
N PRO A 82 27.75 54.25 -6.65
CA PRO A 82 26.63 54.18 -7.61
C PRO A 82 27.01 54.80 -8.95
N THR A 83 26.60 54.17 -10.06
CA THR A 83 26.76 54.69 -11.43
C THR A 83 25.57 55.57 -11.85
N PRO A 84 25.76 56.58 -12.74
CA PRO A 84 24.74 57.57 -13.08
C PRO A 84 23.79 57.14 -14.21
N GLN A 85 22.56 57.65 -14.14
CA GLN A 85 21.51 57.59 -15.16
C GLN A 85 21.92 58.26 -16.48
N SER A 86 21.47 57.64 -17.58
CA SER A 86 21.30 58.29 -18.89
C SER A 86 19.87 58.08 -19.38
N SER A 87 19.23 59.20 -19.72
CA SER A 87 17.85 59.39 -20.18
C SER A 87 17.64 59.10 -21.67
N ASN A 88 16.58 58.39 -22.06
CA ASN A 88 15.43 58.93 -22.84
C ASN A 88 14.56 57.85 -23.52
N ALA A 89 13.24 58.06 -23.36
CA ALA A 89 12.12 57.85 -24.29
C ALA A 89 11.79 56.45 -24.86
N ALA A 90 10.69 55.87 -24.38
CA ALA A 90 9.44 55.73 -25.16
C ALA A 90 8.36 55.05 -24.30
N ALA A 91 7.19 55.68 -24.22
CA ALA A 91 6.03 55.18 -23.49
C ALA A 91 5.25 54.17 -24.34
N THR A 92 5.09 52.95 -23.83
CA THR A 92 3.99 52.05 -24.20
C THR A 92 3.43 51.43 -22.93
N THR A 93 2.16 51.73 -22.69
CA THR A 93 1.33 51.21 -21.62
C THR A 93 1.21 49.69 -21.71
N ALA A 94 1.87 48.97 -20.80
CA ALA A 94 1.60 47.56 -20.54
C ALA A 94 0.82 47.45 -19.22
N THR A 95 -0.45 47.11 -19.34
CA THR A 95 -1.30 46.61 -18.26
C THR A 95 -0.62 45.45 -17.54
N PRO A 96 -0.56 45.40 -16.20
CA PRO A 96 -0.15 44.18 -15.52
C PRO A 96 -1.21 43.11 -15.82
N LEU A 97 -0.78 42.03 -16.48
CA LEU A 97 -1.54 40.80 -16.54
C LEU A 97 -1.71 40.32 -15.10
N ASN A 98 -2.85 40.66 -14.52
CA ASN A 98 -3.42 39.96 -13.40
C ASN A 98 -3.53 38.49 -13.85
N MET A 99 -2.56 37.67 -13.44
CA MET A 99 -2.76 36.22 -13.36
C MET A 99 -3.78 36.01 -12.26
N ALA A 100 -5.05 36.27 -12.61
CA ALA A 100 -6.17 35.76 -11.88
C ALA A 100 -5.92 34.26 -11.78
N ASN A 101 -5.71 33.80 -10.54
CA ASN A 101 -6.02 32.43 -10.16
C ASN A 101 -7.26 32.05 -10.94
N ALA A 102 -7.12 31.09 -11.86
CA ALA A 102 -8.26 30.36 -12.35
C ALA A 102 -8.93 29.80 -11.10
N SER A 103 -9.97 30.50 -10.66
CA SER A 103 -10.93 30.01 -9.71
C SER A 103 -11.44 28.71 -10.30
N VAL A 104 -10.85 27.59 -9.86
CA VAL A 104 -11.44 26.28 -10.03
C VAL A 104 -12.81 26.41 -9.39
N THR A 105 -13.82 26.49 -10.24
CA THR A 105 -15.22 26.37 -9.83
C THR A 105 -15.34 25.07 -9.04
N PRO A 106 -15.83 25.07 -7.79
CA PRO A 106 -15.95 23.85 -6.96
C PRO A 106 -16.99 22.83 -7.45
N SER A 107 -17.42 22.91 -8.71
CA SER A 107 -18.65 22.24 -9.18
C SER A 107 -18.42 20.96 -9.97
N ASP A 108 -17.20 20.40 -10.01
CA ASP A 108 -17.00 19.00 -10.44
C ASP A 108 -15.66 18.47 -9.93
N ASP A 109 -15.49 18.46 -8.61
CA ASP A 109 -14.39 17.71 -8.01
C ASP A 109 -14.61 16.22 -8.27
N ARG A 110 -13.86 15.67 -9.22
CA ARG A 110 -13.97 14.28 -9.67
C ARG A 110 -13.65 13.28 -8.57
N TYR A 111 -12.99 13.73 -7.51
CA TYR A 111 -12.61 12.93 -6.35
C TYR A 111 -13.57 13.09 -5.17
N ALA A 112 -14.60 13.95 -5.26
CA ALA A 112 -15.51 14.25 -4.16
C ALA A 112 -16.17 13.00 -3.54
N PHE A 113 -16.35 11.93 -4.32
CA PHE A 113 -16.92 10.69 -3.81
C PHE A 113 -16.00 10.01 -2.77
N LEU A 114 -14.68 10.23 -2.82
CA LEU A 114 -13.73 9.71 -1.82
C LEU A 114 -14.07 10.18 -0.41
N SER A 115 -14.63 11.37 -0.24
CA SER A 115 -15.01 11.90 1.08
C SER A 115 -16.11 11.12 1.79
N SER A 116 -16.74 10.16 1.11
CA SER A 116 -17.70 9.24 1.71
C SER A 116 -17.06 7.95 2.26
N PHE A 117 -15.73 7.78 2.15
CA PHE A 117 -15.03 6.53 2.46
C PHE A 117 -13.89 6.76 3.45
N ASP A 118 -13.66 5.79 4.32
CA ASP A 118 -12.38 5.61 5.01
C ASP A 118 -11.41 4.99 4.00
N THR A 119 -10.22 5.56 3.86
CA THR A 119 -9.20 5.04 2.93
C THR A 119 -8.08 4.32 3.70
N ILE A 120 -7.75 3.11 3.24
CA ILE A 120 -6.62 2.33 3.73
C ILE A 120 -5.63 2.08 2.60
N PHE A 121 -4.35 2.36 2.83
CA PHE A 121 -3.26 1.84 2.01
C PHE A 121 -2.73 0.55 2.61
N LEU A 122 -2.89 -0.56 1.89
CA LEU A 122 -2.27 -1.83 2.21
C LEU A 122 -1.05 -2.05 1.30
N ILE A 123 0.14 -1.82 1.84
CA ILE A 123 1.39 -1.81 1.08
C ILE A 123 2.08 -3.17 1.21
N ASP A 124 2.34 -3.81 0.08
CA ASP A 124 3.19 -4.98 0.00
C ASP A 124 4.65 -4.60 0.28
N ASP A 125 5.17 -5.12 1.38
CA ASP A 125 6.56 -5.02 1.79
C ASP A 125 7.26 -6.38 1.76
N SER A 126 6.79 -7.31 0.92
CA SER A 126 7.40 -8.63 0.71
C SER A 126 8.79 -8.52 0.08
N GLY A 127 9.55 -9.62 0.10
CA GLY A 127 10.88 -9.66 -0.49
C GLY A 127 10.93 -9.41 -2.01
N SER A 128 9.87 -9.74 -2.76
CA SER A 128 9.81 -9.52 -4.22
C SER A 128 9.84 -8.04 -4.58
N MET A 129 9.28 -7.20 -3.70
CA MET A 129 9.20 -5.75 -3.91
C MET A 129 10.57 -5.07 -3.99
N ALA A 130 11.64 -5.72 -3.53
CA ALA A 130 12.98 -5.13 -3.47
C ALA A 130 13.45 -4.57 -4.83
N GLY A 131 13.88 -3.30 -4.82
CA GLY A 131 14.45 -2.64 -5.99
C GLY A 131 13.43 -1.85 -6.79
N ARG A 132 13.01 -2.36 -7.97
CA ARG A 132 12.19 -1.60 -8.90
C ARG A 132 10.78 -1.37 -8.36
N SER A 133 10.09 -2.43 -7.97
CA SER A 133 8.70 -2.38 -7.50
C SER A 133 8.56 -1.47 -6.28
N TRP A 134 9.45 -1.54 -5.29
CA TRP A 134 9.44 -0.65 -4.13
C TRP A 134 9.61 0.82 -4.50
N ARG A 135 10.44 1.14 -5.50
CA ARG A 135 10.57 2.52 -5.99
C ARG A 135 9.32 2.96 -6.75
N GLU A 136 8.70 2.07 -7.51
CA GLU A 136 7.41 2.32 -8.17
C GLU A 136 6.30 2.55 -7.14
N THR A 137 6.25 1.77 -6.05
CA THR A 137 5.35 2.00 -4.90
C THR A 137 5.54 3.38 -4.27
N GLY A 138 6.79 3.82 -4.07
CA GLY A 138 7.06 5.18 -3.57
C GLY A 138 6.47 6.26 -4.48
N LYS A 139 6.65 6.14 -5.80
CA LYS A 139 6.06 7.07 -6.78
C LYS A 139 4.54 7.00 -6.83
N ALA A 140 3.98 5.79 -6.72
CA ALA A 140 2.54 5.57 -6.65
C ALA A 140 1.94 6.29 -5.44
N LEU A 141 2.55 6.15 -4.25
CA LEU A 141 2.14 6.85 -3.05
C LEU A 141 2.25 8.37 -3.19
N GLU A 142 3.35 8.88 -3.77
CA GLU A 142 3.50 10.31 -4.06
C GLU A 142 2.37 10.87 -4.94
N ALA A 143 1.87 10.06 -5.89
CA ALA A 143 0.79 10.46 -6.80
C ALA A 143 -0.61 10.43 -6.15
N ILE A 144 -0.92 9.39 -5.36
CA ILE A 144 -2.29 9.17 -4.85
C ILE A 144 -2.54 9.75 -3.46
N THR A 145 -1.52 9.81 -2.60
CA THR A 145 -1.67 10.25 -1.19
C THR A 145 -2.23 11.67 -1.05
N PRO A 146 -1.77 12.68 -1.83
CA PRO A 146 -2.32 14.04 -1.72
C PRO A 146 -3.82 14.11 -2.02
N ILE A 147 -4.30 13.22 -2.89
CA ILE A 147 -5.72 13.13 -3.23
C ILE A 147 -6.47 12.47 -2.07
N CYS A 148 -6.05 11.28 -1.64
CA CYS A 148 -6.74 10.56 -0.56
C CYS A 148 -6.80 11.38 0.74
N THR A 149 -5.69 11.98 1.18
CA THR A 149 -5.65 12.80 2.41
C THR A 149 -6.42 14.12 2.30
N ALA A 150 -6.58 14.70 1.10
CA ALA A 150 -7.40 15.90 0.92
C ALA A 150 -8.90 15.60 1.00
N HIS A 151 -9.30 14.35 0.73
CA HIS A 151 -10.71 13.94 0.71
C HIS A 151 -11.12 13.13 1.94
N ASP A 152 -10.19 12.66 2.78
CA ASP A 152 -10.47 11.92 4.01
C ASP A 152 -10.19 12.76 5.26
N ALA A 153 -11.26 13.31 5.87
CA ALA A 153 -11.14 14.35 6.90
C ALA A 153 -10.55 13.83 8.22
N ASP A 154 -10.79 12.57 8.55
CA ASP A 154 -10.22 11.85 9.69
C ASP A 154 -8.89 11.15 9.36
N GLY A 155 -8.39 11.33 8.13
CA GLY A 155 -7.13 10.81 7.65
C GLY A 155 -7.19 9.35 7.20
N ILE A 156 -6.12 8.90 6.55
CA ILE A 156 -6.02 7.55 6.01
C ILE A 156 -5.23 6.64 6.95
N ASP A 157 -5.46 5.34 6.86
CA ASP A 157 -4.66 4.34 7.58
C ASP A 157 -3.68 3.61 6.64
N ILE A 158 -2.53 3.23 7.17
CA ILE A 158 -1.47 2.53 6.43
C ILE A 158 -1.16 1.21 7.12
N PHE A 159 -1.24 0.12 6.35
CA PHE A 159 -0.82 -1.19 6.77
C PHE A 159 0.23 -1.73 5.80
N PHE A 160 1.15 -2.52 6.34
CA PHE A 160 2.10 -3.31 5.56
C PHE A 160 1.78 -4.80 5.70
N LEU A 161 2.12 -5.63 4.71
CA LEU A 161 1.84 -7.08 4.77
C LEU A 161 2.64 -7.78 5.88
N ASN A 162 3.94 -7.47 5.99
CA ASN A 162 4.89 -8.14 6.88
C ASN A 162 5.24 -7.27 8.09
N HIS A 163 5.37 -5.95 7.93
CA HIS A 163 5.66 -5.06 9.04
C HIS A 163 4.48 -4.98 10.02
N PRO A 164 4.75 -5.02 11.33
CA PRO A 164 3.71 -4.94 12.34
C PRO A 164 2.99 -3.59 12.28
N ASP A 165 1.72 -3.63 12.66
CA ASP A 165 0.91 -2.42 12.78
C ASP A 165 1.45 -1.48 13.88
N ASN A 166 1.25 -0.18 13.71
CA ASN A 166 1.71 0.87 14.59
C ASN A 166 0.68 1.99 14.67
N GLN A 167 0.40 2.51 15.88
CA GLN A 167 -0.54 3.62 16.10
C GLN A 167 -0.24 4.86 15.25
N TYR A 168 1.02 5.12 14.89
CA TYR A 168 1.41 6.27 14.06
C TYR A 168 1.04 6.10 12.58
N TYR A 169 0.53 4.93 12.18
CA TYR A 169 0.13 4.65 10.80
C TYR A 169 -1.34 4.92 10.54
N HIS A 170 -2.10 5.34 11.56
CA HIS A 170 -3.54 5.58 11.48
C HIS A 170 -3.86 7.07 11.49
N ASN A 171 -4.99 7.44 10.90
CA ASN A 171 -5.50 8.81 10.83
C ASN A 171 -4.47 9.81 10.26
N VAL A 172 -3.71 9.37 9.25
CA VAL A 172 -2.67 10.18 8.62
C VAL A 172 -3.32 11.20 7.67
N THR A 173 -3.16 12.48 7.98
CA THR A 173 -3.76 13.60 7.22
C THR A 173 -2.77 14.36 6.34
N LEU A 174 -1.46 14.11 6.50
CA LEU A 174 -0.41 14.79 5.76
C LEU A 174 0.29 13.83 4.80
N PRO A 175 0.40 14.17 3.50
CA PRO A 175 1.14 13.34 2.54
C PRO A 175 2.59 13.06 2.93
N SER A 176 3.27 14.04 3.52
CA SER A 176 4.66 13.90 3.97
C SER A 176 4.82 12.80 5.03
N THR A 177 3.81 12.58 5.88
CA THR A 177 3.85 11.55 6.92
C THR A 177 3.81 10.15 6.29
N VAL A 178 3.05 9.97 5.20
CA VAL A 178 3.04 8.70 4.45
C VAL A 178 4.41 8.41 3.86
N THR A 179 5.06 9.42 3.27
CA THR A 179 6.43 9.30 2.74
C THR A 179 7.42 8.95 3.85
N GLU A 180 7.30 9.58 5.03
CA GLU A 180 8.16 9.29 6.18
C GLU A 180 7.97 7.84 6.65
N ILE A 181 6.73 7.41 6.89
CA ILE A 181 6.40 6.02 7.28
C ILE A 181 6.98 5.02 6.28
N PHE A 182 6.73 5.23 4.99
CA PHE A 182 7.24 4.36 3.93
C PHE A 182 8.77 4.29 3.92
N SER A 183 9.46 5.40 4.21
CA SER A 183 10.92 5.45 4.27
C SER A 183 11.54 4.65 5.43
N THR A 184 10.75 4.31 6.46
CA THR A 184 11.21 3.50 7.61
C THR A 184 11.14 1.98 7.35
N VAL A 185 10.34 1.56 6.35
CA VAL A 185 10.06 0.15 6.06
C VAL A 185 10.97 -0.38 4.96
N ARG A 186 11.35 -1.66 5.02
CA ARG A 186 12.16 -2.32 3.99
C ARG A 186 11.51 -3.63 3.52
N PRO A 187 11.52 -3.92 2.21
CA PRO A 187 11.05 -5.18 1.66
C PRO A 187 11.66 -6.42 2.34
N MET A 188 10.82 -7.32 2.85
CA MET A 188 11.18 -8.58 3.49
C MET A 188 9.98 -9.54 3.61
N GLY A 189 10.24 -10.84 3.72
CA GLY A 189 9.18 -11.83 3.99
C GLY A 189 8.40 -12.25 2.74
N GLY A 190 7.21 -12.82 2.97
CA GLY A 190 6.31 -13.31 1.91
C GLY A 190 5.21 -12.30 1.60
N THR A 191 4.19 -12.74 0.87
CA THR A 191 3.08 -11.89 0.42
C THR A 191 1.76 -12.36 1.05
N PRO A 192 1.58 -12.30 2.38
CA PRO A 192 0.39 -12.82 3.08
C PRO A 192 -0.82 -11.88 2.96
N THR A 193 -1.24 -11.61 1.72
CA THR A 193 -2.29 -10.65 1.38
C THR A 193 -3.64 -11.04 1.99
N GLY A 194 -4.03 -12.31 1.89
CA GLY A 194 -5.28 -12.81 2.44
C GLY A 194 -5.36 -12.62 3.96
N GLN A 195 -4.30 -13.01 4.68
CA GLN A 195 -4.20 -12.88 6.12
C GLN A 195 -4.32 -11.41 6.55
N ARG A 196 -3.61 -10.49 5.88
CA ARG A 196 -3.62 -9.08 6.25
C ARG A 196 -4.96 -8.41 5.91
N LEU A 197 -5.54 -8.70 4.75
CA LEU A 197 -6.90 -8.26 4.42
C LEU A 197 -7.92 -8.77 5.44
N ASN A 198 -7.84 -10.03 5.86
CA ASN A 198 -8.75 -10.57 6.88
C ASN A 198 -8.61 -9.86 8.24
N GLN A 199 -7.39 -9.45 8.62
CA GLN A 199 -7.16 -8.68 9.85
C GLN A 199 -7.85 -7.30 9.81
N ILE A 200 -7.94 -6.68 8.63
CA ILE A 200 -8.59 -5.38 8.42
C ILE A 200 -10.12 -5.56 8.27
N LEU A 201 -10.54 -6.46 7.38
CA LEU A 201 -11.95 -6.65 7.02
C LEU A 201 -12.77 -7.26 8.15
N LYS A 202 -12.23 -8.21 8.91
CA LYS A 202 -12.99 -8.90 9.96
C LYS A 202 -13.55 -7.96 11.04
N PRO A 203 -12.75 -7.08 11.69
CA PRO A 203 -13.30 -6.11 12.63
C PRO A 203 -14.20 -5.08 11.96
N TYR A 204 -13.86 -4.63 10.75
CA TYR A 204 -14.71 -3.69 10.01
C TYR A 204 -16.11 -4.24 9.73
N LEU A 205 -16.21 -5.47 9.21
CA LEU A 205 -17.50 -6.13 8.93
C LEU A 205 -18.31 -6.34 10.21
N ALA A 206 -17.66 -6.58 11.35
CA ALA A 206 -18.35 -6.66 12.63
C ALA A 206 -18.99 -5.31 13.02
N ARG A 207 -18.34 -4.18 12.69
CA ARG A 207 -18.92 -2.83 12.88
C ARG A 207 -20.10 -2.60 11.94
N VAL A 208 -19.96 -2.93 10.64
CA VAL A 208 -21.07 -2.82 9.66
C VAL A 208 -22.30 -3.60 10.12
N ILE A 209 -22.13 -4.81 10.64
CA ILE A 209 -23.25 -5.63 11.13
C ILE A 209 -23.87 -5.04 12.40
N ALA A 210 -23.07 -4.44 13.28
CA ALA A 210 -23.53 -3.89 14.54
C ALA A 210 -24.20 -2.51 14.39
N ASP A 211 -23.70 -1.69 13.47
CA ASP A 211 -24.10 -0.30 13.28
C ASP A 211 -23.97 0.12 11.79
N PRO A 212 -24.85 -0.41 10.91
CA PRO A 212 -24.74 -0.21 9.46
C PRO A 212 -24.91 1.25 9.04
N ASP A 213 -25.75 2.02 9.73
CA ASP A 213 -26.06 3.41 9.37
C ASP A 213 -24.95 4.40 9.72
N ASN A 214 -24.08 4.05 10.69
CA ASN A 214 -22.98 4.92 11.14
C ASN A 214 -21.59 4.39 10.77
N THR A 215 -21.49 3.23 10.12
CA THR A 215 -20.20 2.71 9.66
C THR A 215 -19.89 3.25 8.26
N LYS A 216 -18.94 4.19 8.18
CA LYS A 216 -18.43 4.76 6.92
C LYS A 216 -17.94 3.64 5.99
N PRO A 217 -18.31 3.65 4.70
CA PRO A 217 -17.77 2.73 3.69
C PRO A 217 -16.24 2.71 3.67
N LEU A 218 -15.66 1.57 3.26
CA LEU A 218 -14.21 1.35 3.32
C LEU A 218 -13.64 1.17 1.91
N ASN A 219 -12.57 1.90 1.61
CA ASN A 219 -11.79 1.77 0.38
C ASN A 219 -10.36 1.32 0.71
N ILE A 220 -10.02 0.08 0.38
CA ILE A 220 -8.68 -0.49 0.60
C ILE A 220 -7.92 -0.47 -0.73
N ILE A 221 -6.83 0.29 -0.80
CA ILE A 221 -5.93 0.30 -1.96
C ILE A 221 -4.71 -0.57 -1.62
N VAL A 222 -4.64 -1.73 -2.24
CA VAL A 222 -3.57 -2.72 -2.07
C VAL A 222 -2.50 -2.49 -3.13
N ILE A 223 -1.29 -2.11 -2.74
CA ILE A 223 -0.17 -1.87 -3.67
C ILE A 223 0.79 -3.05 -3.61
N THR A 224 0.92 -3.82 -4.70
CA THR A 224 1.70 -5.08 -4.73
C THR A 224 2.32 -5.35 -6.11
N ASP A 225 3.42 -6.12 -6.15
CA ASP A 225 4.05 -6.61 -7.38
C ASP A 225 3.87 -8.11 -7.62
N GLY A 226 3.24 -8.82 -6.68
CA GLY A 226 3.33 -10.27 -6.58
C GLY A 226 1.98 -10.94 -6.42
N GLU A 227 1.99 -12.25 -6.64
CA GLU A 227 0.89 -13.13 -6.29
C GLU A 227 0.85 -13.32 -4.76
N PRO A 228 -0.33 -13.32 -4.12
CA PRO A 228 -0.50 -13.71 -2.74
C PRO A 228 0.12 -15.08 -2.44
N SER A 229 0.76 -15.20 -1.29
CA SER A 229 1.33 -16.47 -0.79
C SER A 229 0.31 -17.32 -0.01
N ASP A 230 -0.93 -16.83 0.10
CA ASP A 230 -2.03 -17.40 0.85
C ASP A 230 -3.38 -17.23 0.11
N ASP A 231 -4.44 -17.83 0.65
CA ASP A 231 -5.77 -17.83 0.05
C ASP A 231 -6.48 -16.47 0.27
N VAL A 232 -6.33 -15.57 -0.69
CA VAL A 232 -6.94 -14.24 -0.68
C VAL A 232 -8.40 -14.30 -1.16
N GLU A 233 -8.69 -15.19 -2.10
CA GLU A 233 -9.99 -15.40 -2.73
C GLU A 233 -11.04 -15.70 -1.67
N SER A 234 -10.77 -16.68 -0.80
CA SER A 234 -11.69 -17.05 0.28
C SER A 234 -11.95 -15.89 1.22
N VAL A 235 -10.97 -15.01 1.48
CA VAL A 235 -11.15 -13.86 2.38
C VAL A 235 -12.08 -12.83 1.75
N ILE A 236 -11.87 -12.51 0.47
CA ILE A 236 -12.70 -11.55 -0.28
C ILE A 236 -14.11 -12.09 -0.46
N ILE A 237 -14.27 -13.35 -0.89
CA ILE A 237 -15.56 -14.02 -1.07
C ILE A 237 -16.34 -14.02 0.26
N ASN A 238 -15.68 -14.35 1.38
CA ASN A 238 -16.32 -14.33 2.69
C ASN A 238 -16.75 -12.92 3.12
N ALA A 239 -16.01 -11.87 2.74
CA ALA A 239 -16.39 -10.50 3.00
C ALA A 239 -17.63 -10.10 2.16
N ALA A 240 -17.60 -10.37 0.86
CA ALA A 240 -18.71 -10.13 -0.06
C ALA A 240 -20.02 -10.79 0.43
N LYS A 241 -19.98 -12.10 0.74
CA LYS A 241 -21.14 -12.83 1.25
C LYS A 241 -21.70 -12.27 2.56
N LYS A 242 -20.84 -11.77 3.45
CA LYS A 242 -21.29 -11.13 4.71
C LYS A 242 -21.99 -9.80 4.45
N LEU A 243 -21.47 -9.00 3.54
CA LEU A 243 -22.07 -7.73 3.14
C LEU A 243 -23.44 -7.94 2.49
N ASP A 244 -23.57 -8.94 1.62
CA ASP A 244 -24.88 -9.30 1.03
C ASP A 244 -25.86 -9.79 2.10
N LYS A 245 -25.39 -10.61 3.04
CA LYS A 245 -26.24 -11.11 4.13
C LYS A 245 -26.78 -10.01 5.05
N CYS A 246 -26.07 -8.90 5.20
CA CYS A 246 -26.53 -7.76 6.00
C CYS A 246 -27.11 -6.62 5.16
N ASP A 247 -27.42 -6.86 3.87
CA ASP A 247 -28.00 -5.88 2.95
C ASP A 247 -27.19 -4.56 2.90
N ALA A 248 -25.87 -4.66 2.99
CA ALA A 248 -25.00 -3.49 2.95
C ALA A 248 -25.02 -2.86 1.55
N PRO A 249 -24.87 -1.53 1.43
CA PRO A 249 -24.72 -0.86 0.13
C PRO A 249 -23.65 -1.53 -0.74
N ALA A 250 -23.84 -1.54 -2.06
CA ALA A 250 -22.90 -2.19 -2.99
C ALA A 250 -21.46 -1.67 -2.84
N TRP A 251 -21.31 -0.39 -2.50
CA TRP A 251 -20.03 0.30 -2.28
C TRP A 251 -19.54 0.25 -0.82
N GLN A 252 -20.12 -0.55 0.08
CA GLN A 252 -19.71 -0.57 1.50
C GLN A 252 -18.23 -0.94 1.69
N VAL A 253 -17.69 -1.77 0.81
CA VAL A 253 -16.27 -2.13 0.75
C VAL A 253 -15.84 -2.15 -0.70
N GLY A 254 -14.72 -1.49 -1.01
CA GLY A 254 -13.97 -1.68 -2.24
C GLY A 254 -12.53 -2.07 -1.93
N ILE A 255 -11.99 -3.02 -2.67
CA ILE A 255 -10.60 -3.47 -2.63
C ILE A 255 -9.99 -3.19 -4.00
N GLN A 256 -9.21 -2.11 -4.08
CA GLN A 256 -8.48 -1.77 -5.29
C GLN A 256 -7.10 -2.40 -5.25
N PHE A 257 -6.81 -3.33 -6.15
CA PHE A 257 -5.44 -3.75 -6.42
C PHE A 257 -4.75 -2.76 -7.35
N PHE A 258 -3.66 -2.19 -6.87
CA PHE A 258 -2.81 -1.28 -7.60
C PHE A 258 -1.46 -1.96 -7.88
N GLN A 259 -1.38 -2.61 -9.04
CA GLN A 259 -0.25 -3.47 -9.38
C GLN A 259 0.98 -2.63 -9.77
N VAL A 260 2.07 -2.75 -9.02
CA VAL A 260 3.39 -2.26 -9.43
C VAL A 260 4.23 -3.41 -10.01
N GLY A 261 5.39 -3.12 -10.60
CA GLY A 261 6.21 -4.16 -11.21
C GLY A 261 5.65 -4.69 -12.53
N ARG A 262 6.26 -5.77 -13.04
CA ARG A 262 5.98 -6.34 -14.39
C ARG A 262 5.78 -7.85 -14.36
N GLU A 263 5.50 -8.42 -13.20
CA GLU A 263 5.35 -9.86 -13.06
C GLU A 263 4.07 -10.35 -13.75
N PRO A 264 4.17 -11.21 -14.79
CA PRO A 264 3.01 -11.67 -15.53
C PRO A 264 2.04 -12.49 -14.67
N GLY A 265 2.59 -13.30 -13.73
CA GLY A 265 1.79 -14.10 -12.81
C GLY A 265 0.95 -13.23 -11.88
N ALA A 266 1.53 -12.17 -11.31
CA ALA A 266 0.79 -11.21 -10.49
C ALA A 266 -0.33 -10.54 -11.31
N LYS A 267 -0.04 -10.14 -12.55
CA LYS A 267 -1.04 -9.53 -13.43
C LYS A 267 -2.22 -10.47 -13.71
N GLU A 268 -1.94 -11.73 -14.01
CA GLU A 268 -2.97 -12.73 -14.30
C GLU A 268 -3.80 -13.04 -13.06
N HIS A 269 -3.16 -13.25 -11.91
CA HIS A 269 -3.84 -13.54 -10.66
C HIS A 269 -4.73 -12.37 -10.19
N LEU A 270 -4.24 -11.14 -10.19
CA LEU A 270 -5.04 -9.98 -9.81
C LEU A 270 -6.24 -9.76 -10.76
N LYS A 271 -6.06 -10.03 -12.06
CA LYS A 271 -7.16 -10.01 -13.02
C LYS A 271 -8.20 -11.10 -12.75
N GLN A 272 -7.79 -12.28 -12.28
CA GLN A 272 -8.74 -13.33 -11.87
C GLN A 272 -9.54 -12.90 -10.62
N LEU A 273 -8.92 -12.21 -9.66
CA LEU A 273 -9.63 -11.66 -8.51
C LEU A 273 -10.69 -10.61 -8.89
N ASP A 274 -10.45 -9.86 -9.95
CA ASP A 274 -11.34 -8.82 -10.49
C ASP A 274 -12.49 -9.45 -11.32
N ASP A 275 -12.16 -10.28 -12.32
CA ASP A 275 -13.14 -10.78 -13.30
C ASP A 275 -13.85 -12.08 -12.88
N GLU A 276 -13.22 -12.93 -12.07
CA GLU A 276 -13.61 -14.35 -11.89
C GLU A 276 -14.05 -14.71 -10.46
N LEU A 277 -14.13 -13.73 -9.54
CA LEU A 277 -14.45 -13.99 -8.13
C LEU A 277 -15.81 -14.69 -7.92
N ALA A 278 -16.83 -14.29 -8.68
CA ALA A 278 -18.17 -14.89 -8.64
C ALA A 278 -18.16 -16.36 -9.10
N GLN A 279 -17.37 -16.66 -10.15
CA GLN A 279 -17.20 -18.01 -10.66
C GLN A 279 -16.48 -18.91 -9.63
N LEU A 280 -15.42 -18.40 -9.00
CA LEU A 280 -14.69 -19.10 -7.95
C LEU A 280 -15.58 -19.39 -6.72
N ALA A 281 -16.49 -18.48 -6.40
CA ALA A 281 -17.46 -18.67 -5.31
C ALA A 281 -18.59 -19.67 -5.64
N GLY A 282 -18.77 -20.03 -6.91
CA GLY A 282 -19.90 -20.84 -7.39
C GLY A 282 -21.24 -20.11 -7.28
N GLU A 283 -21.23 -18.78 -7.22
CA GLU A 283 -22.41 -17.93 -7.02
C GLU A 283 -22.40 -16.80 -8.06
N ASP A 284 -23.28 -16.90 -9.07
CA ASP A 284 -23.35 -15.94 -10.19
C ASP A 284 -23.72 -14.51 -9.76
N ASP A 285 -24.30 -14.34 -8.57
CA ASP A 285 -24.77 -13.07 -8.02
C ASP A 285 -23.94 -12.58 -6.83
N LEU A 286 -22.71 -13.07 -6.68
CA LEU A 286 -21.79 -12.54 -5.69
C LEU A 286 -21.52 -11.06 -5.99
N ARG A 287 -21.65 -10.19 -4.99
CA ARG A 287 -21.29 -8.78 -5.18
C ARG A 287 -19.83 -8.62 -5.58
N ASP A 288 -19.62 -7.69 -6.49
CA ASP A 288 -18.31 -7.27 -6.93
C ASP A 288 -17.80 -6.13 -6.02
N ILE A 289 -16.63 -6.35 -5.44
CA ILE A 289 -15.96 -5.46 -4.49
C ILE A 289 -14.47 -5.28 -4.81
N VAL A 290 -14.00 -5.81 -5.95
CA VAL A 290 -12.57 -5.81 -6.33
C VAL A 290 -12.43 -5.03 -7.64
N ASP A 291 -11.35 -4.27 -7.79
CA ASP A 291 -10.94 -3.73 -9.10
C ASP A 291 -9.41 -3.77 -9.19
N THR A 292 -8.86 -3.96 -10.38
CA THR A 292 -7.40 -3.99 -10.61
C THR A 292 -6.94 -2.93 -11.60
N VAL A 293 -5.91 -2.18 -11.21
CA VAL A 293 -5.24 -1.19 -12.07
C VAL A 293 -3.72 -1.40 -12.01
N PRO A 294 -3.04 -1.55 -13.16
CA PRO A 294 -1.58 -1.45 -13.22
C PRO A 294 -1.07 -0.03 -12.95
N PHE A 295 0.11 0.10 -12.34
CA PHE A 295 0.78 1.38 -12.11
C PHE A 295 1.37 1.95 -13.40
N THR A 296 1.97 1.11 -14.23
CA THR A 296 2.49 1.51 -15.53
C THR A 296 1.75 0.80 -16.65
N GLY A 297 1.49 1.53 -17.72
CA GLY A 297 0.95 0.97 -18.95
C GLY A 297 2.02 0.19 -19.73
N ALA A 298 1.72 -0.11 -21.00
CA ALA A 298 2.76 -0.56 -21.91
C ALA A 298 3.87 0.50 -22.00
N ASP A 299 5.12 0.04 -22.14
CA ASP A 299 6.30 0.88 -22.33
C ASP A 299 6.61 1.88 -21.18
N ASP A 300 6.27 1.52 -19.94
CA ASP A 300 6.58 2.30 -18.72
C ASP A 300 5.91 3.70 -18.68
N THR A 301 4.77 3.83 -19.37
CA THR A 301 3.94 5.04 -19.38
C THR A 301 3.36 5.34 -17.98
N GLU A 302 3.31 6.63 -17.64
CA GLU A 302 2.85 7.10 -16.34
C GLU A 302 1.32 7.20 -16.30
N LEU A 303 0.73 7.13 -15.09
CA LEU A 303 -0.70 7.31 -14.92
C LEU A 303 -1.15 8.71 -15.32
N THR A 304 -2.23 8.76 -16.10
CA THR A 304 -2.97 9.99 -16.33
C THR A 304 -3.78 10.35 -15.08
N GLY A 305 -4.36 11.56 -15.05
CA GLY A 305 -5.35 11.90 -14.02
C GLY A 305 -6.55 10.95 -14.01
N GLU A 306 -6.91 10.35 -15.16
CA GLU A 306 -7.94 9.31 -15.23
C GLU A 306 -7.44 7.97 -14.67
N GLY A 307 -6.18 7.61 -14.92
CA GLY A 307 -5.50 6.48 -14.28
C GLY A 307 -5.55 6.59 -12.75
N ILE A 308 -5.11 7.73 -12.22
CA ILE A 308 -5.16 8.03 -10.78
C ILE A 308 -6.60 7.97 -10.26
N LEU A 309 -7.57 8.52 -11.01
CA LEU A 309 -8.99 8.46 -10.62
C LEU A 309 -9.51 7.02 -10.53
N LYS A 310 -9.15 6.14 -11.46
CA LYS A 310 -9.52 4.71 -11.36
C LYS A 310 -8.83 4.04 -10.18
N VAL A 311 -7.56 4.34 -9.91
CA VAL A 311 -6.85 3.80 -8.73
C VAL A 311 -7.54 4.17 -7.42
N VAL A 312 -8.00 5.41 -7.28
CA VAL A 312 -8.58 5.83 -5.98
C VAL A 312 -10.05 5.46 -5.83
N LEU A 313 -10.81 5.33 -6.91
CA LEU A 313 -12.27 5.15 -6.86
C LEU A 313 -12.81 3.93 -7.60
N GLY A 314 -11.99 3.17 -8.32
CA GLY A 314 -12.44 2.08 -9.19
C GLY A 314 -13.27 1.03 -8.45
N ALA A 315 -12.74 0.51 -7.35
CA ALA A 315 -13.38 -0.52 -6.54
C ALA A 315 -14.67 -0.05 -5.83
N VAL A 316 -14.91 1.26 -5.69
CA VAL A 316 -16.09 1.81 -4.98
C VAL A 316 -17.07 2.55 -5.90
N ASN A 317 -16.68 2.84 -7.15
CA ASN A 317 -17.51 3.53 -8.12
C ASN A 317 -17.61 2.75 -9.43
N ARG A 318 -18.69 1.95 -9.55
CA ARG A 318 -18.98 1.10 -10.71
C ARG A 318 -19.07 1.84 -12.05
N ARG A 319 -19.28 3.17 -12.06
CA ARG A 319 -19.27 3.95 -13.32
C ARG A 319 -17.86 4.22 -13.80
N LEU A 320 -16.93 4.43 -12.86
CA LEU A 320 -15.51 4.64 -13.16
C LEU A 320 -14.83 3.33 -13.51
N ASP A 321 -15.21 2.25 -12.84
CA ASP A 321 -14.72 0.90 -13.12
C ASP A 321 -14.87 0.51 -14.61
N ARG A 322 -16.05 0.74 -15.20
CA ARG A 322 -16.35 0.40 -16.62
C ARG A 322 -15.54 1.15 -17.68
N LYS A 323 -14.71 2.13 -17.32
CA LYS A 323 -13.86 2.85 -18.28
C LYS A 323 -12.67 1.98 -18.71
N LYS A 324 -12.44 1.88 -20.03
CA LYS A 324 -11.41 1.00 -20.62
C LYS A 324 -9.98 1.53 -20.44
N SER A 325 -9.03 0.61 -20.31
CA SER A 325 -7.61 0.86 -19.98
C SER A 325 -6.81 1.77 -20.93
N LYS A 326 -7.35 2.13 -22.10
CA LYS A 326 -6.61 2.90 -23.13
C LYS A 326 -6.37 4.36 -22.75
N ASP A 327 -7.14 4.90 -21.81
CA ASP A 327 -7.05 6.31 -21.40
C ASP A 327 -6.30 6.50 -20.05
N LEU A 328 -5.88 5.39 -19.42
CA LEU A 328 -5.27 5.39 -18.08
C LEU A 328 -3.80 5.82 -18.08
N TYR A 329 -3.11 5.72 -19.21
CA TYR A 329 -1.66 5.94 -19.31
C TYR A 329 -1.32 6.93 -20.43
N ARG A 330 -0.25 7.71 -20.23
CA ARG A 330 0.30 8.65 -21.22
C ARG A 330 1.81 8.58 -21.30
#